data_AF-A0A133ZS67-F1
#
_entry.id   AF-A0A133ZS67-F1
#
_cell.length_a   1.000
_cell.length_b   1.000
_cell.length_c   1.000
_cell.angle_alpha   90.00
_cell.angle_beta   90.00
_cell.angle_gamma   90.00
#
_symmetry.space_group_name_H-M   'P 1'
#
loop_
_entity.id
_entity.type
_entity.pdbx_description
1 polymer ?
#
loop_
_entity_poly.entity_id
_entity_poly.type
_entity_poly.pdbx_seq_one_letter_code
_entity_poly.pdbx_strand_id
1 'polypeptide(L)'
;MLKERLEKKLTQLFSNSEKISIKIPDSIEYIVEEYNKIAILNNNEDVSRIKNFSKDILRFDYIYYFKTQYDLENKYNELGNIEQEITDTKNKMALINDEINNYKMDIESLKKEINTELSKTRSEEKLANNINKKLRNYVSFELEHIGKNKNLNQGYYRIRNKAPFSEKYREIDTLSKGEKNIIGFLYFIEKLNEYREIDLDKIIIFDDPMDSNDDTMQYIIITEIQELMKIIDKSKENSKLIIMTHNAHFYINIKYNRLYQDGIDRYGKEKLCDRFIRLEKIEQKVVKKTLNSEGEDFSTNYELLWKELRFLFDNNKPNLMLNSIRRIIETFTKFNRTNNFFGENREAQKLFNVNSHSIDDLEAELNGKNKEDIIKLMKDCFINNNAETHFKTCWKASKK
;
A
#
# COMPACT_ATOMS: atom_id res chain seq x y z
N MET A 1 -50.33 94.23 -58.70
CA MET A 1 -50.29 95.71 -58.75
C MET A 1 -48.88 96.32 -58.71
N LEU A 2 -48.12 96.31 -57.60
CA LEU A 2 -46.75 96.89 -57.56
C LEU A 2 -45.79 96.20 -58.54
N LYS A 3 -45.81 94.86 -58.55
CA LYS A 3 -45.00 94.04 -59.46
C LYS A 3 -45.31 94.30 -60.95
N GLU A 4 -46.58 94.28 -61.34
CA GLU A 4 -47.00 94.58 -62.72
C GLU A 4 -46.66 96.01 -63.17
N ARG A 5 -46.73 97.02 -62.29
CA ARG A 5 -46.36 98.39 -62.66
C ARG A 5 -44.86 98.59 -62.75
N LEU A 6 -44.08 97.91 -61.91
CA LEU A 6 -42.62 97.82 -62.07
C LEU A 6 -42.25 97.16 -63.40
N GLU A 7 -42.91 96.07 -63.77
CA GLU A 7 -42.73 95.38 -65.06
C GLU A 7 -43.13 96.28 -66.25
N LYS A 8 -44.19 97.10 -66.11
CA LYS A 8 -44.58 98.11 -67.11
C LYS A 8 -43.57 99.27 -67.24
N LYS A 9 -42.99 99.76 -66.14
CA LYS A 9 -41.94 100.79 -66.20
C LYS A 9 -40.63 100.24 -66.76
N LEU A 10 -40.33 98.97 -66.50
CA LEU A 10 -39.17 98.29 -67.08
C LEU A 10 -39.24 98.23 -68.62
N THR A 11 -40.44 98.06 -69.17
CA THR A 11 -40.69 98.01 -70.63
C THR A 11 -40.85 99.39 -71.28
N GLN A 12 -41.10 100.44 -70.49
CA GLN A 12 -41.24 101.83 -70.96
C GLN A 12 -40.42 102.79 -70.08
N LEU A 13 -39.09 102.68 -70.17
CA LEU A 13 -38.14 103.32 -69.24
C LEU A 13 -38.21 104.85 -69.22
N PHE A 14 -38.44 105.50 -70.37
CA PHE A 14 -38.32 106.95 -70.52
C PHE A 14 -39.65 107.72 -70.48
N SER A 15 -40.79 107.04 -70.34
CA SER A 15 -42.09 107.70 -70.17
C SER A 15 -42.39 108.00 -68.70
N ASN A 16 -43.03 109.14 -68.45
CA ASN A 16 -43.45 109.52 -67.09
C ASN A 16 -44.46 108.50 -66.55
N SER A 17 -44.13 107.90 -65.42
CA SER A 17 -45.01 106.95 -64.74
C SER A 17 -45.95 107.69 -63.81
N GLU A 18 -47.23 107.32 -63.82
CA GLU A 18 -48.21 107.83 -62.86
C GLU A 18 -47.76 107.59 -61.42
N LYS A 19 -47.95 108.59 -60.54
CA LYS A 19 -47.68 108.47 -59.10
C LYS A 19 -48.50 107.31 -58.52
N ILE A 20 -47.81 106.36 -57.89
CA ILE A 20 -48.45 105.20 -57.27
C ILE A 20 -49.07 105.65 -55.95
N SER A 21 -50.40 105.68 -55.88
CA SER A 21 -51.13 105.75 -54.63
C SER A 21 -51.29 104.34 -54.08
N ILE A 22 -50.33 103.90 -53.26
CA ILE A 22 -50.50 102.67 -52.48
C ILE A 22 -51.44 103.03 -51.34
N LYS A 23 -52.62 102.41 -51.30
CA LYS A 23 -53.43 102.44 -50.08
C LYS A 23 -52.67 101.63 -49.03
N ILE A 24 -52.05 102.34 -48.09
CA ILE A 24 -51.58 101.74 -46.84
C ILE A 24 -52.86 101.24 -46.16
N PRO A 25 -52.95 99.95 -45.77
CA PRO A 25 -54.10 99.47 -45.03
C PRO A 25 -54.31 100.37 -43.81
N ASP A 26 -55.54 100.84 -43.59
CA ASP A 26 -55.85 101.75 -42.47
C ASP A 26 -55.55 101.10 -41.10
N SER A 27 -55.41 99.77 -41.07
CA SER A 27 -55.02 99.01 -39.89
C SER A 27 -54.23 97.75 -40.25
N ILE A 28 -53.29 97.38 -39.37
CA ILE A 28 -52.57 96.10 -39.36
C ILE A 28 -53.32 95.01 -38.59
N GLU A 29 -54.52 95.30 -38.07
CA GLU A 29 -55.29 94.39 -37.21
C GLU A 29 -55.50 93.01 -37.82
N TYR A 30 -55.70 92.89 -39.13
CA TYR A 30 -55.83 91.59 -39.78
C TYR A 30 -54.55 90.74 -39.65
N ILE A 31 -53.38 91.35 -39.81
CA ILE A 31 -52.08 90.66 -39.65
C ILE A 31 -51.85 90.31 -38.18
N VAL A 32 -52.25 91.21 -37.27
CA VAL A 32 -52.18 90.99 -35.82
C VAL A 32 -53.13 89.87 -35.39
N GLU A 33 -54.33 89.78 -35.94
CA GLU A 33 -55.28 88.68 -35.70
C GLU A 33 -54.75 87.34 -36.21
N GLU A 34 -54.21 87.29 -37.43
CA GLU A 34 -53.59 86.07 -37.97
C GLU A 34 -52.36 85.65 -37.15
N TYR A 35 -51.50 86.61 -36.77
CA TYR A 35 -50.38 86.33 -35.87
C TYR A 35 -50.86 85.83 -34.50
N ASN A 36 -51.88 86.46 -33.92
CA ASN A 36 -52.42 86.06 -32.63
C ASN A 36 -53.08 84.69 -32.67
N LYS A 37 -53.77 84.32 -33.76
CA LYS A 37 -54.26 82.95 -33.96
C LYS A 37 -53.12 81.94 -33.93
N ILE A 38 -52.03 82.21 -34.65
CA ILE A 38 -50.84 81.35 -34.67
C ILE A 38 -50.18 81.30 -33.29
N ALA A 39 -50.03 82.44 -32.61
CA ALA A 39 -49.44 82.52 -31.29
C ALA A 39 -50.27 81.77 -30.23
N ILE A 40 -51.61 81.86 -30.29
CA ILE A 40 -52.51 81.11 -29.43
C ILE A 40 -52.40 79.60 -29.71
N LEU A 41 -52.38 79.19 -30.98
CA LEU A 41 -52.20 77.78 -31.35
C LEU A 41 -50.87 77.22 -30.83
N ASN A 42 -49.77 77.96 -31.02
CA ASN A 42 -48.43 77.52 -30.62
C ASN A 42 -48.22 77.55 -29.10
N ASN A 43 -48.85 78.48 -28.39
CA ASN A 43 -48.80 78.56 -26.92
C ASN A 43 -49.75 77.56 -26.23
N ASN A 44 -50.77 77.05 -26.94
CA ASN A 44 -51.66 76.00 -26.45
C ASN A 44 -51.08 74.59 -26.61
N GLU A 45 -50.07 74.42 -27.46
CA GLU A 45 -49.38 73.14 -27.61
C GLU A 45 -48.26 72.98 -26.57
N ASP A 46 -48.37 71.93 -25.75
CA ASP A 46 -47.30 71.56 -24.82
C ASP A 46 -46.18 70.83 -25.59
N VAL A 47 -45.28 71.62 -26.17
CA VAL A 47 -44.11 71.15 -26.94
C VAL A 47 -43.25 70.19 -26.11
N SER A 48 -43.15 70.38 -24.78
CA SER A 48 -42.40 69.47 -23.91
C SER A 48 -43.06 68.10 -23.84
N ARG A 49 -44.39 68.07 -23.69
CA ARG A 49 -45.16 66.83 -23.73
C ARG A 49 -45.03 66.13 -25.07
N ILE A 50 -45.15 66.84 -26.19
CA ILE A 50 -45.00 66.28 -27.55
C ILE A 50 -43.60 65.68 -27.72
N LYS A 51 -42.56 66.41 -27.30
CA LYS A 51 -41.17 65.93 -27.38
C LYS A 51 -40.94 64.67 -26.55
N ASN A 52 -41.50 64.60 -25.35
CA ASN A 52 -41.41 63.40 -24.50
C ASN A 52 -42.19 62.23 -25.11
N PHE A 53 -43.38 62.48 -25.63
CA PHE A 53 -44.18 61.48 -26.32
C PHE A 53 -43.46 60.90 -27.55
N SER A 54 -42.86 61.76 -28.39
CA SER A 54 -42.07 61.31 -29.55
C SER A 54 -40.81 60.53 -29.14
N LYS A 55 -40.14 60.91 -28.04
CA LYS A 55 -39.01 60.16 -27.48
C LYS A 55 -39.46 58.77 -27.00
N ASP A 56 -40.60 58.69 -26.32
CA ASP A 56 -41.14 57.43 -25.84
C ASP A 56 -41.52 56.51 -27.00
N ILE A 57 -42.12 57.04 -28.07
CA ILE A 57 -42.40 56.27 -29.29
C ILE A 57 -41.11 55.68 -29.87
N LEU A 58 -40.07 56.50 -30.08
CA LEU A 58 -38.79 56.02 -30.60
C LEU A 58 -38.19 54.95 -29.68
N ARG A 59 -38.25 55.16 -28.35
CA ARG A 59 -37.76 54.18 -27.39
C ARG A 59 -38.52 52.85 -27.50
N PHE A 60 -39.85 52.88 -27.58
CA PHE A 60 -40.66 51.66 -27.68
C PHE A 60 -40.46 50.95 -29.03
N ASP A 61 -40.25 51.69 -30.12
CA ASP A 61 -39.93 51.12 -31.43
C ASP A 61 -38.56 50.40 -31.41
N TYR A 62 -37.53 51.04 -30.83
CA TYR A 62 -36.23 50.39 -30.62
C TYR A 62 -36.35 49.14 -29.74
N ILE A 63 -37.12 49.18 -28.65
CA ILE A 63 -37.35 48.01 -27.79
C ILE A 63 -38.00 46.88 -28.60
N TYR A 64 -39.01 47.18 -29.41
CA TYR A 64 -39.68 46.20 -30.25
C TYR A 64 -38.73 45.61 -31.32
N TYR A 65 -37.92 46.46 -31.95
CA TYR A 65 -36.89 46.02 -32.91
C TYR A 65 -35.87 45.08 -32.26
N PHE A 66 -35.34 45.42 -31.07
CA PHE A 66 -34.40 44.54 -30.39
C PHE A 66 -35.07 43.25 -29.89
N LYS A 67 -36.31 43.31 -29.41
CA LYS A 67 -37.09 42.12 -29.03
C LYS A 67 -37.27 41.15 -30.20
N THR A 68 -37.55 41.66 -31.39
CA THR A 68 -37.76 40.85 -32.60
C THR A 68 -36.47 40.33 -33.19
N GLN A 69 -35.41 41.16 -33.31
CA GLN A 69 -34.10 40.72 -33.80
C GLN A 69 -33.47 39.63 -32.93
N TYR A 70 -33.62 39.74 -31.61
CA TYR A 70 -33.08 38.77 -30.66
C TYR A 70 -33.98 37.53 -30.50
N ASP A 71 -35.19 37.56 -31.06
CA ASP A 71 -36.18 36.49 -30.93
C ASP A 71 -36.42 36.08 -29.47
N LEU A 72 -36.62 37.11 -28.64
CA LEU A 72 -36.65 37.00 -27.18
C LEU A 72 -37.67 35.97 -26.68
N GLU A 73 -38.79 35.81 -27.38
CA GLU A 73 -39.87 34.89 -27.01
C GLU A 73 -39.44 33.43 -27.18
N ASN A 74 -38.77 33.08 -28.28
CA ASN A 74 -38.21 31.75 -28.46
C ASN A 74 -37.08 31.49 -27.45
N LYS A 75 -36.27 32.48 -27.10
CA LYS A 75 -35.23 32.35 -26.06
C LYS A 75 -35.81 32.07 -24.68
N TYR A 76 -36.93 32.71 -24.32
CA TYR A 76 -37.64 32.39 -23.08
C TYR A 76 -38.22 30.97 -23.08
N ASN A 77 -38.75 30.52 -24.22
CA ASN A 77 -39.25 29.15 -24.36
C ASN A 77 -38.12 28.11 -24.28
N GLU A 78 -36.98 28.36 -24.92
CA GLU A 78 -35.77 27.52 -24.81
C GLU A 78 -35.29 27.42 -23.36
N LEU A 79 -35.24 28.55 -22.64
CA LEU A 79 -34.85 28.59 -21.24
C LEU A 79 -35.79 27.74 -20.38
N GLY A 80 -37.11 27.91 -20.55
CA GLY A 80 -38.11 27.13 -19.82
C GLY A 80 -37.99 25.62 -20.08
N ASN A 81 -37.76 25.23 -21.33
CA ASN A 81 -37.54 23.82 -21.68
C ASN A 81 -36.28 23.24 -21.01
N ILE A 82 -35.17 23.98 -21.02
CA ILE A 82 -33.92 23.57 -20.37
C ILE A 82 -34.10 23.45 -18.85
N GLU A 83 -34.80 24.40 -18.22
CA GLU A 83 -35.10 24.34 -16.78
C GLU A 83 -35.93 23.11 -16.41
N GLN A 84 -36.87 22.73 -17.27
CA GLN A 84 -37.69 21.55 -17.11
C GLN A 84 -36.88 20.25 -17.28
N GLU A 85 -36.02 20.17 -18.31
CA GLU A 85 -35.10 19.04 -18.51
C GLU A 85 -34.12 18.84 -17.34
N ILE A 86 -33.61 19.95 -16.77
CA ILE A 86 -32.74 19.92 -15.58
C ILE A 86 -33.51 19.33 -14.39
N THR A 87 -34.77 19.75 -14.20
CA THR A 87 -35.62 19.27 -13.11
C THR A 87 -35.91 17.79 -13.24
N ASP A 88 -36.28 17.33 -14.44
CA ASP A 88 -36.55 15.93 -14.73
C ASP A 88 -35.30 15.05 -14.54
N THR A 89 -34.13 15.55 -14.97
CA THR A 89 -32.86 14.83 -14.80
C THR A 89 -32.47 14.72 -13.32
N LYS A 90 -32.67 15.78 -12.52
CA LYS A 90 -32.44 15.73 -11.07
C LYS A 90 -33.35 14.70 -10.38
N ASN A 91 -34.62 14.64 -10.77
CA ASN A 91 -35.56 13.65 -10.23
C ASN A 91 -35.13 12.22 -10.58
N LYS A 92 -34.69 11.97 -11.82
CA LYS A 92 -34.14 10.66 -12.22
C LYS A 92 -32.88 10.30 -11.44
N MET A 93 -31.97 11.25 -11.21
CA MET A 93 -30.78 11.02 -10.38
C MET A 93 -31.13 10.67 -8.93
N ALA A 94 -32.12 11.33 -8.34
CA ALA A 94 -32.59 11.03 -6.99
C ALA A 94 -33.10 9.58 -6.90
N LEU A 95 -33.96 9.16 -7.83
CA LEU A 95 -34.48 7.79 -7.89
C LEU A 95 -33.36 6.74 -8.01
N ILE A 96 -32.38 6.97 -8.90
CA ILE A 96 -31.24 6.05 -9.08
C ILE A 96 -30.38 5.99 -7.80
N ASN A 97 -30.19 7.10 -7.10
CA ASN A 97 -29.45 7.11 -5.84
C ASN A 97 -30.18 6.32 -4.74
N ASP A 98 -31.50 6.40 -4.67
CA ASP A 98 -32.31 5.61 -3.74
C ASP A 98 -32.21 4.11 -4.07
N GLU A 99 -32.25 3.73 -5.35
CA GLU A 99 -32.02 2.34 -5.78
C GLU A 99 -30.61 1.85 -5.39
N ILE A 100 -29.57 2.66 -5.60
CA ILE A 100 -28.20 2.31 -5.18
C ILE A 100 -28.12 2.08 -3.67
N ASN A 101 -28.79 2.90 -2.87
CA ASN A 101 -28.80 2.74 -1.42
C ASN A 101 -29.53 1.46 -1.00
N ASN A 102 -30.66 1.14 -1.64
CA ASN A 102 -31.36 -0.12 -1.40
C ASN A 102 -30.48 -1.33 -1.74
N TYR A 103 -29.85 -1.34 -2.92
CA TYR A 103 -28.93 -2.42 -3.28
C TYR A 103 -27.73 -2.55 -2.33
N LYS A 104 -27.21 -1.43 -1.80
CA LYS A 104 -26.14 -1.48 -0.78
C LYS A 104 -26.62 -2.14 0.51
N MET A 105 -27.83 -1.80 0.97
CA MET A 105 -28.42 -2.43 2.16
C MET A 105 -28.65 -3.93 1.95
N ASP A 106 -29.12 -4.33 0.77
CA ASP A 106 -29.32 -5.74 0.42
C ASP A 106 -27.99 -6.51 0.35
N ILE A 107 -26.93 -5.90 -0.17
CA ILE A 107 -25.59 -6.50 -0.17
C ILE A 107 -25.09 -6.70 1.27
N GLU A 108 -25.28 -5.71 2.15
CA GLU A 108 -24.86 -5.84 3.55
C GLU A 108 -25.65 -6.91 4.30
N SER A 109 -26.95 -7.03 4.06
CA SER A 109 -27.79 -8.05 4.69
C SER A 109 -27.40 -9.45 4.20
N LEU A 110 -27.23 -9.65 2.89
CA LEU A 110 -26.77 -10.91 2.30
C LEU A 110 -25.38 -11.31 2.80
N LYS A 111 -24.45 -10.35 2.92
CA LYS A 111 -23.12 -10.61 3.51
C LYS A 111 -23.23 -11.07 4.97
N LYS A 112 -24.10 -10.45 5.77
CA LYS A 112 -24.36 -10.89 7.15
C LYS A 112 -24.92 -12.30 7.16
N GLU A 113 -25.90 -12.62 6.32
CA GLU A 113 -26.47 -13.97 6.24
C GLU A 113 -25.42 -15.01 5.83
N ILE A 114 -24.61 -14.75 4.81
CA ILE A 114 -23.50 -15.61 4.38
C ILE A 114 -22.53 -15.87 5.55
N ASN A 115 -22.10 -14.82 6.26
CA ASN A 115 -21.23 -14.97 7.42
C ASN A 115 -21.88 -15.81 8.53
N THR A 116 -23.18 -15.62 8.75
CA THR A 116 -23.93 -16.37 9.76
C THR A 116 -24.05 -17.85 9.38
N GLU A 117 -24.27 -18.16 8.10
CA GLU A 117 -24.37 -19.54 7.59
C GLU A 117 -23.00 -20.24 7.49
N LEU A 118 -21.94 -19.52 7.11
CA LEU A 118 -20.55 -20.00 7.16
C LEU A 118 -20.14 -20.38 8.59
N SER A 119 -20.56 -19.60 9.59
CA SER A 119 -20.28 -19.87 11.00
C SER A 119 -20.99 -21.12 11.56
N LYS A 120 -22.09 -21.57 10.91
CA LYS A 120 -22.95 -22.64 11.46
C LYS A 120 -22.56 -24.06 11.03
N THR A 121 -22.00 -24.27 9.84
CA THR A 121 -22.23 -25.59 9.20
C THR A 121 -21.00 -26.31 8.60
N ARG A 122 -19.84 -25.68 8.35
CA ARG A 122 -18.77 -26.36 7.56
C ARG A 122 -17.31 -26.08 7.93
N SER A 123 -17.00 -25.14 8.83
CA SER A 123 -15.60 -24.77 9.08
C SER A 123 -14.87 -25.73 10.02
N GLU A 124 -15.55 -26.28 11.04
CA GLU A 124 -14.88 -27.05 12.10
C GLU A 124 -14.38 -28.44 11.66
N GLU A 125 -15.16 -29.16 10.86
CA GLU A 125 -14.73 -30.45 10.27
C GLU A 125 -13.64 -30.24 9.21
N LYS A 126 -13.78 -29.19 8.38
CA LYS A 126 -12.77 -28.81 7.39
C LYS A 126 -11.44 -28.43 8.07
N LEU A 127 -11.51 -27.69 9.17
CA LEU A 127 -10.37 -27.34 10.00
C LEU A 127 -9.68 -28.60 10.54
N ALA A 128 -10.43 -29.54 11.14
CA ALA A 128 -9.86 -30.80 11.62
C ALA A 128 -9.19 -31.58 10.48
N ASN A 129 -9.83 -31.67 9.31
CA ASN A 129 -9.28 -32.34 8.13
C ASN A 129 -8.00 -31.67 7.62
N ASN A 130 -7.93 -30.34 7.61
CA ASN A 130 -6.73 -29.59 7.24
C ASN A 130 -5.59 -29.82 8.22
N ILE A 131 -5.85 -29.76 9.53
CA ILE A 131 -4.86 -30.06 10.57
C ILE A 131 -4.36 -31.49 10.42
N ASN A 132 -5.25 -32.46 10.25
CA ASN A 132 -4.90 -33.87 10.06
C ASN A 132 -4.04 -34.08 8.81
N LYS A 133 -4.31 -33.34 7.72
CA LYS A 133 -3.49 -33.39 6.51
C LYS A 133 -2.08 -32.89 6.77
N LYS A 134 -1.92 -31.79 7.51
CA LYS A 134 -0.61 -31.21 7.88
C LYS A 134 0.17 -32.12 8.84
N LEU A 135 -0.52 -32.75 9.80
CA LEU A 135 0.09 -33.61 10.83
C LEU A 135 0.22 -35.08 10.41
N ARG A 136 -0.26 -35.47 9.22
CA ARG A 136 -0.41 -36.87 8.79
C ARG A 136 0.83 -37.74 9.05
N ASN A 137 2.00 -37.22 8.73
CA ASN A 137 3.27 -37.96 8.80
C ASN A 137 4.07 -37.72 10.09
N TYR A 138 3.57 -36.84 10.96
CA TYR A 138 4.34 -36.33 12.10
C TYR A 138 3.80 -36.83 13.44
N VAL A 139 2.52 -37.16 13.51
CA VAL A 139 1.88 -37.59 14.75
C VAL A 139 1.10 -38.89 14.59
N SER A 140 0.98 -39.65 15.67
CA SER A 140 0.28 -40.94 15.74
C SER A 140 -1.24 -40.82 15.94
N PHE A 141 -1.80 -39.61 15.80
CA PHE A 141 -3.22 -39.32 16.03
C PHE A 141 -3.84 -38.45 14.94
N GLU A 142 -5.16 -38.32 14.98
CA GLU A 142 -5.96 -37.42 14.16
C GLU A 142 -7.05 -36.75 15.02
N LEU A 143 -7.41 -35.52 14.68
CA LEU A 143 -8.55 -34.81 15.24
C LEU A 143 -9.82 -35.27 14.54
N GLU A 144 -10.76 -35.83 15.30
CA GLU A 144 -12.10 -36.15 14.85
C GLU A 144 -13.06 -35.08 15.36
N HIS A 145 -13.76 -34.41 14.46
CA HIS A 145 -14.81 -33.47 14.82
C HIS A 145 -16.11 -34.23 15.09
N ILE A 146 -16.73 -33.96 16.24
CA ILE A 146 -18.06 -34.46 16.60
C ILE A 146 -19.03 -33.29 16.51
N GLY A 147 -19.91 -33.33 15.52
CA GLY A 147 -20.92 -32.31 15.27
C GLY A 147 -21.93 -32.16 16.42
N LYS A 148 -22.71 -31.07 16.36
CA LYS A 148 -23.78 -30.80 17.33
C LYS A 148 -24.84 -31.90 17.26
N ASN A 149 -25.19 -32.47 18.42
CA ASN A 149 -26.32 -33.38 18.59
C ASN A 149 -27.40 -32.71 19.46
N LYS A 150 -28.62 -33.25 19.47
CA LYS A 150 -29.77 -32.70 20.22
C LYS A 150 -29.52 -32.42 21.73
N ASN A 151 -28.46 -33.00 22.31
CA ASN A 151 -28.06 -32.82 23.71
C ASN A 151 -26.81 -31.94 23.92
N LEU A 152 -26.14 -31.48 22.85
CA LEU A 152 -24.88 -30.73 22.90
C LEU A 152 -24.98 -29.45 22.06
N ASN A 153 -24.97 -28.30 22.73
CA ASN A 153 -25.12 -26.97 22.10
C ASN A 153 -23.94 -26.59 21.17
N GLN A 154 -22.77 -27.23 21.33
CA GLN A 154 -21.56 -27.01 20.54
C GLN A 154 -20.90 -28.34 20.14
N GLY A 155 -20.31 -28.37 18.94
CA GLY A 155 -19.46 -29.48 18.52
C GLY A 155 -18.16 -29.49 19.31
N TYR A 156 -17.47 -30.63 19.34
CA TYR A 156 -16.19 -30.76 20.04
C TYR A 156 -15.26 -31.72 19.29
N TYR A 157 -13.96 -31.63 19.59
CA TYR A 157 -12.93 -32.46 18.97
C TYR A 157 -12.55 -33.62 19.87
N ARG A 158 -12.32 -34.80 19.27
CA ARG A 158 -11.73 -35.97 19.92
C ARG A 158 -10.40 -36.33 19.26
N ILE A 159 -9.49 -36.90 20.02
CA ILE A 159 -8.21 -37.38 19.52
C ILE A 159 -8.32 -38.87 19.23
N ARG A 160 -8.23 -39.24 17.95
CA ARG A 160 -8.30 -40.62 17.47
C ARG A 160 -6.89 -41.13 17.20
N ASN A 161 -6.52 -42.27 17.75
CA ASN A 161 -5.22 -42.88 17.47
C ASN A 161 -5.21 -43.51 16.07
N LYS A 162 -4.05 -43.44 15.39
CA LYS A 162 -3.80 -44.12 14.10
C LYS A 162 -3.37 -45.57 14.28
N ALA A 163 -2.77 -45.90 15.42
CA ALA A 163 -2.21 -47.22 15.66
C ALA A 163 -3.33 -48.27 15.87
N PRO A 164 -3.34 -49.38 15.10
CA PRO A 164 -4.43 -50.36 15.12
C PRO A 164 -4.52 -51.15 16.44
N PHE A 165 -3.45 -51.18 17.23
CA PHE A 165 -3.37 -51.90 18.51
C PHE A 165 -3.56 -51.00 19.74
N SER A 166 -3.83 -49.70 19.53
CA SER A 166 -4.05 -48.75 20.62
C SER A 166 -5.54 -48.50 20.83
N GLU A 167 -5.89 -48.01 22.02
CA GLU A 167 -7.25 -47.55 22.30
C GLU A 167 -7.68 -46.52 21.23
N LYS A 168 -8.90 -46.66 20.70
CA LYS A 168 -9.35 -45.88 19.53
C LYS A 168 -9.28 -44.38 19.76
N TYR A 169 -9.53 -43.95 20.98
CA TYR A 169 -9.50 -42.55 21.41
C TYR A 169 -8.57 -42.41 22.62
N ARG A 170 -7.90 -41.27 22.72
CA ARG A 170 -7.08 -40.92 23.88
C ARG A 170 -7.48 -39.57 24.47
N GLU A 171 -7.30 -39.41 25.78
CA GLU A 171 -7.58 -38.15 26.46
C GLU A 171 -6.54 -37.08 26.11
N ILE A 172 -6.95 -35.80 26.14
CA ILE A 172 -6.08 -34.66 25.83
C ILE A 172 -4.87 -34.63 26.76
N ASP A 173 -5.02 -35.07 28.00
CA ASP A 173 -3.93 -35.08 28.99
C ASP A 173 -2.84 -36.11 28.70
N THR A 174 -3.10 -37.06 27.81
CA THR A 174 -2.08 -37.99 27.30
C THR A 174 -1.20 -37.38 26.21
N LEU A 175 -1.56 -36.21 25.67
CA LEU A 175 -0.73 -35.49 24.71
C LEU A 175 0.47 -34.84 25.40
N SER A 176 1.62 -34.95 24.76
CA SER A 176 2.82 -34.19 25.13
C SER A 176 2.59 -32.68 25.01
N LYS A 177 3.43 -31.89 25.69
CA LYS A 177 3.39 -30.42 25.59
C LYS A 177 3.55 -29.94 24.14
N GLY A 178 4.45 -30.55 23.37
CA GLY A 178 4.65 -30.24 21.96
C GLY A 178 3.43 -30.58 21.09
N GLU A 179 2.80 -31.74 21.31
CA GLU A 179 1.55 -32.10 20.60
C GLU A 179 0.41 -31.11 20.91
N LYS A 180 0.27 -30.68 22.16
CA LYS A 180 -0.71 -29.64 22.53
C LYS A 180 -0.39 -28.30 21.85
N ASN A 181 0.88 -27.91 21.82
CA ASN A 181 1.32 -26.67 21.18
C ASN A 181 1.05 -26.66 19.67
N ILE A 182 1.44 -27.70 18.95
CA ILE A 182 1.26 -27.76 17.48
C ILE A 182 -0.22 -27.77 17.09
N ILE A 183 -1.08 -28.48 17.85
CA ILE A 183 -2.53 -28.44 17.63
C ILE A 183 -3.06 -27.02 17.83
N GLY A 184 -2.69 -26.36 18.93
CA GLY A 184 -3.11 -24.99 19.22
C GLY A 184 -2.66 -24.00 18.16
N PHE A 185 -1.41 -24.09 17.73
CA PHE A 185 -0.84 -23.28 16.65
C PHE A 185 -1.59 -23.48 15.33
N LEU A 186 -1.78 -24.73 14.88
CA LEU A 186 -2.46 -25.01 13.63
C LEU A 186 -3.95 -24.63 13.69
N TYR A 187 -4.60 -24.82 14.84
CA TYR A 187 -5.96 -24.35 15.08
C TYR A 187 -6.05 -22.83 14.92
N PHE A 188 -5.12 -22.09 15.52
CA PHE A 188 -5.06 -20.64 15.37
C PHE A 188 -4.87 -20.20 13.92
N ILE A 189 -3.97 -20.84 13.17
CA ILE A 189 -3.75 -20.55 11.73
C ILE A 189 -5.01 -20.83 10.91
N GLU A 190 -5.67 -21.97 11.11
CA GLU A 190 -6.90 -22.29 10.38
C GLU A 190 -8.05 -21.35 10.76
N LYS A 191 -8.16 -20.97 12.04
CA LYS A 191 -9.14 -19.95 12.46
C LYS A 191 -8.88 -18.59 11.85
N LEU A 192 -7.63 -18.15 11.79
CA LEU A 192 -7.26 -16.92 11.09
C LEU A 192 -7.70 -16.97 9.62
N ASN A 193 -7.64 -18.14 8.99
CA ASN A 193 -8.07 -18.35 7.61
C ASN A 193 -9.60 -18.27 7.43
N GLU A 194 -10.38 -18.67 8.44
CA GLU A 194 -11.85 -18.52 8.42
C GLU A 194 -12.26 -17.04 8.41
N TYR A 195 -11.54 -16.17 9.11
CA TYR A 195 -11.83 -14.73 9.16
C TYR A 195 -11.18 -13.92 8.02
N ARG A 196 -10.71 -14.56 6.94
CA ARG A 196 -10.11 -13.87 5.79
C ARG A 196 -11.09 -13.01 4.99
N GLU A 197 -12.39 -13.31 5.04
CA GLU A 197 -13.41 -12.56 4.29
C GLU A 197 -13.88 -11.28 5.00
N ILE A 198 -13.28 -10.97 6.15
CA ILE A 198 -13.53 -9.75 6.91
C ILE A 198 -12.36 -8.79 6.60
N ASP A 199 -12.63 -7.76 5.79
CA ASP A 199 -11.72 -6.66 5.40
C ASP A 199 -11.35 -5.76 6.60
N LEU A 200 -10.73 -6.34 7.63
CA LEU A 200 -10.23 -5.62 8.80
C LEU A 200 -8.73 -5.78 8.92
N ASP A 201 -8.05 -4.67 9.21
CA ASP A 201 -6.63 -4.68 9.56
C ASP A 201 -6.39 -5.57 10.79
N LYS A 202 -5.47 -6.53 10.67
CA LYS A 202 -5.16 -7.50 11.74
C LYS A 202 -3.78 -7.25 12.33
N ILE A 203 -3.67 -7.39 13.65
CA ILE A 203 -2.37 -7.48 14.33
C ILE A 203 -2.25 -8.91 14.86
N ILE A 204 -1.33 -9.67 14.30
CA ILE A 204 -1.08 -11.07 14.64
C ILE A 204 0.23 -11.13 15.42
N ILE A 205 0.19 -11.71 16.62
CA ILE A 205 1.34 -11.80 17.52
C ILE A 205 1.58 -13.27 17.85
N PHE A 206 2.79 -13.75 17.58
CA PHE A 206 3.29 -15.02 18.06
C PHE A 206 4.34 -14.77 19.13
N ASP A 207 4.02 -15.13 20.38
CA ASP A 207 4.98 -15.13 21.48
C ASP A 207 5.53 -16.54 21.65
N ASP A 208 6.75 -16.72 21.18
CA ASP A 208 7.53 -17.95 21.21
C ASP A 208 6.75 -19.22 20.81
N PRO A 209 6.34 -19.33 19.53
CA PRO A 209 5.48 -20.42 19.07
C PRO A 209 6.12 -21.82 19.14
N MET A 210 7.38 -21.92 19.59
CA MET A 210 8.23 -23.11 19.55
C MET A 210 8.35 -23.86 20.86
N ASP A 211 7.64 -23.46 21.91
CA ASP A 211 7.80 -24.04 23.24
C ASP A 211 7.55 -25.56 23.27
N SER A 212 8.54 -26.31 23.78
CA SER A 212 8.49 -27.77 23.98
C SER A 212 8.30 -28.65 22.72
N ASN A 213 8.82 -28.24 21.55
CA ASN A 213 8.69 -29.01 20.29
C ASN A 213 10.00 -29.66 19.82
N ASP A 214 9.88 -30.85 19.23
CA ASP A 214 10.98 -31.50 18.51
C ASP A 214 11.35 -30.75 17.21
N ASP A 215 12.52 -31.05 16.64
CA ASP A 215 13.02 -30.40 15.42
C ASP A 215 12.05 -30.54 14.24
N THR A 216 11.24 -31.59 14.20
CA THR A 216 10.33 -31.87 13.09
C THR A 216 9.08 -30.98 13.15
N MET A 217 8.50 -30.81 14.33
CA MET A 217 7.39 -29.88 14.57
C MET A 217 7.81 -28.44 14.34
N GLN A 218 9.08 -28.09 14.61
CA GLN A 218 9.59 -26.76 14.30
C GLN A 218 9.48 -26.44 12.80
N TYR A 219 9.79 -27.37 11.90
CA TYR A 219 9.66 -27.12 10.46
C TYR A 219 8.22 -26.82 10.03
N ILE A 220 7.23 -27.47 10.65
CA ILE A 220 5.80 -27.21 10.36
C ILE A 220 5.46 -25.78 10.75
N ILE A 221 5.81 -25.36 11.97
CA ILE A 221 5.52 -24.01 12.47
C ILE A 221 6.21 -22.95 11.60
N ILE A 222 7.49 -23.15 11.24
CA ILE A 222 8.23 -22.25 10.34
C ILE A 222 7.52 -22.13 8.99
N THR A 223 7.14 -23.26 8.39
CA THR A 223 6.52 -23.30 7.05
C THR A 223 5.18 -22.57 7.05
N GLU A 224 4.33 -22.83 8.05
CA GLU A 224 3.02 -22.19 8.16
C GLU A 224 3.13 -20.68 8.42
N ILE A 225 4.09 -20.24 9.24
CA ILE A 225 4.35 -18.82 9.45
C ILE A 225 4.86 -18.16 8.17
N GLN A 226 5.76 -18.80 7.41
CA GLN A 226 6.24 -18.26 6.15
C GLN A 226 5.13 -18.15 5.08
N GLU A 227 4.20 -19.11 5.04
CA GLU A 227 3.00 -18.99 4.19
C GLU A 227 2.11 -17.83 4.64
N LEU A 228 1.90 -17.66 5.95
CA LEU A 228 1.18 -16.53 6.50
C LEU A 228 1.83 -15.19 6.12
N MET A 229 3.16 -15.09 6.22
CA MET A 229 3.92 -13.92 5.80
C MET A 229 3.69 -13.58 4.32
N LYS A 230 3.70 -14.58 3.42
CA LYS A 230 3.46 -14.36 1.98
C LYS A 230 2.06 -13.81 1.72
N ILE A 231 1.08 -14.20 2.51
CA ILE A 231 -0.29 -13.71 2.39
C ILE A 231 -0.36 -12.25 2.83
N ILE A 232 0.26 -11.92 3.97
CA ILE A 232 0.31 -10.54 4.50
C ILE A 232 1.08 -9.62 3.54
N ASP A 233 2.24 -10.04 3.05
CA ASP A 233 3.07 -9.29 2.09
C ASP A 233 2.30 -8.96 0.79
N LYS A 234 1.36 -9.81 0.37
CA LYS A 234 0.52 -9.60 -0.84
C LYS A 234 -0.75 -8.80 -0.56
N SER A 235 -1.19 -8.76 0.69
CA SER A 235 -2.42 -8.07 1.05
C SER A 235 -2.24 -6.55 0.88
N LYS A 236 -3.29 -5.86 0.44
CA LYS A 236 -3.33 -4.39 0.43
C LYS A 236 -3.69 -3.82 1.81
N GLU A 237 -3.89 -4.69 2.79
CA GLU A 237 -4.32 -4.39 4.16
C GLU A 237 -3.11 -3.95 5.00
N ASN A 238 -3.33 -3.13 6.03
CA ASN A 238 -2.28 -2.75 6.98
C ASN A 238 -2.05 -3.81 8.06
N SER A 239 -2.20 -5.09 7.68
CA SER A 239 -2.03 -6.22 8.59
C SER A 239 -0.57 -6.33 9.06
N LYS A 240 -0.36 -6.46 10.37
CA LYS A 240 0.96 -6.54 11.00
C LYS A 240 1.18 -7.91 11.62
N LEU A 241 2.33 -8.50 11.34
CA LEU A 241 2.80 -9.73 11.96
C LEU A 241 3.98 -9.42 12.89
N ILE A 242 3.85 -9.79 14.15
CA ILE A 242 4.90 -9.67 15.16
C ILE A 242 5.23 -11.08 15.64
N ILE A 243 6.51 -11.44 15.56
CA ILE A 243 7.00 -12.74 16.01
C ILE A 243 8.10 -12.50 17.02
N MET A 244 7.93 -13.07 18.20
CA MET A 244 8.87 -13.02 19.29
C MET A 244 9.34 -14.45 19.58
N THR A 245 10.62 -14.62 19.87
CA THR A 245 11.17 -15.92 20.24
C THR A 245 12.50 -15.75 20.96
N HIS A 246 12.80 -16.71 21.84
CA HIS A 246 14.13 -16.85 22.44
C HIS A 246 15.01 -17.86 21.68
N ASN A 247 14.45 -18.58 20.69
CA ASN A 247 15.14 -19.62 19.94
C ASN A 247 15.82 -19.04 18.69
N ALA A 248 17.16 -18.95 18.73
CA ALA A 248 17.96 -18.43 17.62
C ALA A 248 17.84 -19.27 16.33
N HIS A 249 17.72 -20.60 16.44
CA HIS A 249 17.55 -21.47 15.28
C HIS A 249 16.23 -21.18 14.57
N PHE A 250 15.14 -21.06 15.32
CA PHE A 250 13.83 -20.70 14.78
C PHE A 250 13.85 -19.32 14.11
N TYR A 251 14.44 -18.32 14.77
CA TYR A 251 14.59 -16.97 14.23
C TYR A 251 15.32 -16.95 12.89
N ILE A 252 16.48 -17.63 12.79
CA ILE A 252 17.29 -17.67 11.56
C ILE A 252 16.47 -18.29 10.40
N ASN A 253 15.71 -19.35 10.67
CA ASN A 253 14.90 -20.01 9.65
C ASN A 253 13.69 -19.17 9.22
N ILE A 254 12.98 -18.52 10.15
CA ILE A 254 11.85 -17.65 9.81
C ILE A 254 12.29 -16.45 8.97
N LYS A 255 13.41 -15.84 9.34
CA LYS A 255 13.96 -14.65 8.68
C LYS A 255 14.46 -14.94 7.27
N TYR A 256 14.57 -16.20 6.85
CA TYR A 256 15.08 -16.55 5.53
C TYR A 256 14.40 -15.75 4.40
N ASN A 257 15.21 -15.07 3.57
CA ASN A 257 14.76 -14.19 2.48
C ASN A 257 13.89 -12.98 2.91
N ARG A 258 14.07 -12.49 4.15
CA ARG A 258 13.54 -11.20 4.62
C ARG A 258 14.62 -10.13 4.52
N LEU A 259 14.22 -8.88 4.28
CA LEU A 259 15.13 -7.78 3.97
C LEU A 259 15.22 -6.79 5.14
N TYR A 260 16.41 -6.26 5.39
CA TYR A 260 16.64 -5.20 6.39
C TYR A 260 16.36 -3.80 5.85
N GLN A 261 16.41 -3.64 4.53
CA GLN A 261 16.19 -2.40 3.80
C GLN A 261 15.41 -2.73 2.54
N ASP A 262 14.55 -1.81 2.08
CA ASP A 262 13.75 -2.00 0.88
C ASP A 262 14.66 -2.33 -0.30
N GLY A 263 14.25 -3.29 -1.12
CA GLY A 263 15.08 -3.70 -2.25
C GLY A 263 14.63 -5.00 -2.88
N ILE A 264 15.59 -5.66 -3.52
CA ILE A 264 15.37 -6.88 -4.28
C ILE A 264 15.75 -8.09 -3.42
N ASP A 265 14.83 -9.03 -3.28
CA ASP A 265 15.05 -10.28 -2.57
C ASP A 265 15.96 -11.25 -3.35
N ARG A 266 16.31 -12.39 -2.77
CA ARG A 266 17.22 -13.37 -3.40
C ARG A 266 16.65 -14.00 -4.68
N TYR A 267 15.36 -13.81 -4.96
CA TYR A 267 14.66 -14.30 -6.13
C TYR A 267 14.39 -13.22 -7.17
N GLY A 268 14.94 -12.01 -6.99
CA GLY A 268 14.78 -10.91 -7.94
C GLY A 268 13.47 -10.13 -7.79
N LYS A 269 12.74 -10.27 -6.68
CA LYS A 269 11.47 -9.57 -6.45
C LYS A 269 11.66 -8.35 -5.55
N GLU A 270 11.03 -7.24 -5.91
CA GLU A 270 10.94 -6.08 -5.03
C GLU A 270 10.14 -6.42 -3.77
N LYS A 271 10.69 -6.07 -2.62
CA LYS A 271 10.10 -6.36 -1.32
C LYS A 271 10.43 -5.25 -0.32
N LEU A 272 9.45 -4.92 0.50
CA LEU A 272 9.62 -3.99 1.61
C LEU A 272 10.41 -4.66 2.74
N CYS A 273 11.16 -3.86 3.48
CA CYS A 273 11.93 -4.33 4.62
C CYS A 273 11.07 -4.67 5.84
N ASP A 274 11.63 -5.55 6.67
CA ASP A 274 11.10 -5.87 7.99
C ASP A 274 11.91 -5.21 9.09
N ARG A 275 11.30 -5.16 10.27
CA ARG A 275 11.95 -4.66 11.47
C ARG A 275 12.48 -5.81 12.31
N PHE A 276 13.80 -5.88 12.44
CA PHE A 276 14.48 -6.85 13.29
C PHE A 276 14.91 -6.18 14.59
N ILE A 277 14.43 -6.70 15.72
CA ILE A 277 14.72 -6.17 17.05
C ILE A 277 15.30 -7.30 17.89
N ARG A 278 16.44 -7.04 18.52
CA ARG A 278 17.03 -7.91 19.53
C ARG A 278 16.91 -7.26 20.89
N LEU A 279 16.43 -8.03 21.85
CA LEU A 279 16.42 -7.66 23.26
C LEU A 279 17.60 -8.37 23.94
N GLU A 280 18.57 -7.60 24.42
CA GLU A 280 19.76 -8.12 25.08
C GLU A 280 19.73 -7.74 26.56
N LYS A 281 19.97 -8.71 27.44
CA LYS A 281 20.14 -8.45 28.88
C LYS A 281 21.59 -8.05 29.13
N ILE A 282 21.82 -6.80 29.47
CA ILE A 282 23.13 -6.28 29.86
C ILE A 282 23.04 -5.93 31.35
N GLU A 283 23.80 -6.65 32.17
CA GLU A 283 23.73 -6.60 33.63
C GLU A 283 22.29 -6.86 34.14
N GLN A 284 21.62 -5.84 34.68
CA GLN A 284 20.24 -5.89 35.18
C GLN A 284 19.25 -5.11 34.30
N LYS A 285 19.64 -4.66 33.10
CA LYS A 285 18.78 -3.91 32.18
C LYS A 285 18.57 -4.67 30.88
N VAL A 286 17.38 -4.50 30.29
CA VAL A 286 17.10 -4.99 28.93
C VAL A 286 17.34 -3.84 27.96
N VAL A 287 18.29 -4.04 27.05
CA VAL A 287 18.62 -3.09 25.98
C VAL A 287 17.97 -3.55 24.68
N LYS A 288 17.28 -2.63 24.01
CA LYS A 288 16.69 -2.86 22.69
C LYS A 288 17.68 -2.45 21.60
N LYS A 289 18.05 -3.38 20.73
CA LYS A 289 18.88 -3.14 19.55
C LYS A 289 18.07 -3.40 18.28
N THR A 290 17.99 -2.40 17.40
CA THR A 290 17.44 -2.58 16.05
C THR A 290 18.56 -3.04 15.13
N LEU A 291 18.33 -4.12 14.37
CA LEU A 291 19.32 -4.69 13.45
C LEU A 291 19.07 -4.16 12.05
N ASN A 292 20.08 -3.54 11.44
CA ASN A 292 19.96 -2.88 10.12
C ASN A 292 20.69 -3.62 8.99
N SER A 293 21.44 -4.68 9.32
CA SER A 293 22.15 -5.50 8.34
C SER A 293 22.41 -6.92 8.86
N GLU A 294 22.74 -7.84 7.95
CA GLU A 294 23.12 -9.23 8.30
C GLU A 294 24.31 -9.29 9.28
N GLY A 295 25.24 -8.34 9.21
CA GLY A 295 26.43 -8.31 10.07
C GLY A 295 26.13 -8.00 11.54
N GLU A 296 25.03 -7.31 11.83
CA GLU A 296 24.61 -7.00 13.20
C GLU A 296 23.82 -8.13 13.85
N ASP A 297 23.40 -9.12 13.06
CA ASP A 297 22.51 -10.20 13.46
C ASP A 297 23.26 -11.48 13.91
N PHE A 298 22.52 -12.55 14.21
CA PHE A 298 23.09 -13.81 14.67
C PHE A 298 23.99 -14.37 13.58
N SER A 299 25.26 -14.58 13.93
CA SER A 299 26.20 -15.31 13.08
C SER A 299 25.95 -16.80 13.24
N THR A 300 25.99 -17.55 12.14
CA THR A 300 25.97 -19.02 12.20
C THR A 300 27.19 -19.55 12.95
N ASN A 301 27.12 -20.78 13.46
CA ASN A 301 28.27 -21.42 14.12
C ASN A 301 29.51 -21.44 13.22
N TYR A 302 29.33 -21.59 11.90
CA TYR A 302 30.45 -21.56 10.95
C TYR A 302 31.05 -20.16 10.80
N GLU A 303 30.22 -19.12 10.70
CA GLU A 303 30.68 -17.73 10.66
C GLU A 303 31.40 -17.32 11.95
N LEU A 304 30.94 -17.82 13.10
CA LEU A 304 31.58 -17.58 14.39
C LEU A 304 33.01 -18.11 14.42
N LEU A 305 33.27 -19.28 13.81
CA LEU A 305 34.64 -19.81 13.69
C LEU A 305 35.56 -18.86 12.91
N TRP A 306 35.05 -18.24 11.84
CA TRP A 306 35.81 -17.27 11.06
C TRP A 306 36.07 -15.97 11.83
N LYS A 307 35.08 -15.51 12.63
CA LYS A 307 35.24 -14.36 13.52
C LYS A 307 36.24 -14.65 14.65
N GLU A 308 36.18 -15.85 15.24
CA GLU A 308 37.16 -16.34 16.22
C GLU A 308 38.57 -16.33 15.63
N LEU A 309 38.75 -16.93 14.44
CA LEU A 309 40.03 -16.94 13.75
C LEU A 309 40.55 -15.51 13.46
N ARG A 310 39.66 -14.61 13.05
CA ARG A 310 40.00 -13.20 12.79
C ARG A 310 40.44 -12.49 14.05
N PHE A 311 39.71 -12.65 15.15
CA PHE A 311 40.07 -12.10 16.45
C PHE A 311 41.45 -12.57 16.91
N LEU A 312 41.75 -13.87 16.76
CA LEU A 312 43.05 -14.43 17.10
C LEU A 312 44.19 -13.90 16.21
N PHE A 313 43.91 -13.71 14.92
CA PHE A 313 44.86 -13.09 13.98
C PHE A 313 45.17 -11.63 14.36
N ASP A 314 44.13 -10.83 14.62
CA ASP A 314 44.28 -9.41 14.96
C ASP A 314 44.99 -9.22 16.32
N ASN A 315 44.79 -10.14 17.28
CA ASN A 315 45.46 -10.14 18.59
C ASN A 315 46.82 -10.89 18.61
N ASN A 316 47.34 -11.28 17.45
CA ASN A 316 48.63 -11.94 17.30
C ASN A 316 48.78 -13.23 18.15
N LYS A 317 47.80 -14.15 18.04
CA LYS A 317 47.75 -15.44 18.75
C LYS A 317 47.87 -16.64 17.79
N PRO A 318 49.01 -16.83 17.10
CA PRO A 318 49.17 -17.84 16.04
C PRO A 318 48.92 -19.28 16.50
N ASN A 319 49.28 -19.65 17.73
CA ASN A 319 49.06 -21.01 18.24
C ASN A 319 47.57 -21.34 18.40
N LEU A 320 46.77 -20.36 18.85
CA LEU A 320 45.33 -20.55 19.04
C LEU A 320 44.58 -20.60 17.70
N MET A 321 45.11 -19.97 16.65
CA MET A 321 44.48 -19.96 15.31
C MET A 321 44.35 -21.36 14.71
N LEU A 322 45.27 -22.28 15.01
CA LEU A 322 45.31 -23.62 14.41
C LEU A 322 44.03 -24.41 14.69
N ASN A 323 43.49 -24.31 15.90
CA ASN A 323 42.27 -25.00 16.29
C ASN A 323 41.04 -24.44 15.56
N SER A 324 40.92 -23.12 15.45
CA SER A 324 39.83 -22.47 14.72
C SER A 324 39.90 -22.84 13.22
N ILE A 325 41.11 -22.82 12.62
CA ILE A 325 41.33 -23.23 11.22
C ILE A 325 40.93 -24.68 11.00
N ARG A 326 41.33 -25.59 11.89
CA ARG A 326 40.95 -27.00 11.81
C ARG A 326 39.44 -27.17 11.80
N ARG A 327 38.71 -26.55 12.74
CA ARG A 327 37.24 -26.62 12.81
C ARG A 327 36.58 -26.07 11.53
N ILE A 328 37.13 -25.00 10.96
CA ILE A 328 36.68 -24.44 9.68
C ILE A 328 36.87 -25.44 8.54
N ILE A 329 38.06 -26.02 8.41
CA ILE A 329 38.41 -26.98 7.36
C ILE A 329 37.56 -28.25 7.50
N GLU A 330 37.43 -28.80 8.71
CA GLU A 330 36.60 -29.98 8.96
C GLU A 330 35.13 -29.73 8.63
N THR A 331 34.60 -28.55 8.99
CA THR A 331 33.22 -28.19 8.66
C THR A 331 33.03 -28.05 7.15
N PHE A 332 33.96 -27.38 6.47
CA PHE A 332 33.94 -27.19 5.02
C PHE A 332 34.02 -28.52 4.27
N THR A 333 34.95 -29.40 4.65
CA THR A 333 35.18 -30.69 3.99
C THR A 333 34.04 -31.67 4.22
N LYS A 334 33.46 -31.72 5.44
CA LYS A 334 32.27 -32.52 5.73
C LYS A 334 31.07 -32.07 4.89
N PHE A 335 30.84 -30.76 4.81
CA PHE A 335 29.71 -30.19 4.06
C PHE A 335 29.86 -30.42 2.54
N ASN A 336 31.05 -30.17 1.99
CA ASN A 336 31.31 -30.31 0.55
C ASN A 336 31.74 -31.72 0.13
N ARG A 337 31.72 -32.70 1.06
CA ARG A 337 32.16 -34.09 0.83
C ARG A 337 33.52 -34.19 0.15
N THR A 338 34.45 -33.31 0.52
CA THR A 338 35.77 -33.22 -0.10
C THR A 338 36.74 -34.15 0.62
N ASN A 339 37.18 -35.20 -0.07
CA ASN A 339 38.25 -36.05 0.41
C ASN A 339 39.60 -35.46 -0.04
N ASN A 340 40.61 -35.50 0.82
CA ASN A 340 41.96 -34.99 0.54
C ASN A 340 42.08 -33.46 0.37
N PHE A 341 41.43 -32.67 1.22
CA PHE A 341 41.49 -31.19 1.18
C PHE A 341 42.92 -30.62 1.19
N PHE A 342 43.87 -31.26 1.86
CA PHE A 342 45.25 -30.79 1.91
C PHE A 342 46.05 -31.14 0.65
N GLY A 343 45.56 -32.01 -0.22
CA GLY A 343 46.26 -32.46 -1.42
C GLY A 343 47.64 -33.03 -1.08
N GLU A 344 48.67 -32.56 -1.78
CA GLU A 344 50.07 -32.92 -1.52
C GLU A 344 50.74 -32.03 -0.44
N ASN A 345 50.04 -31.04 0.10
CA ASN A 345 50.58 -30.12 1.10
C ASN A 345 50.63 -30.78 2.48
N ARG A 346 51.61 -31.68 2.65
CA ARG A 346 51.89 -32.43 3.89
C ARG A 346 52.22 -31.50 5.07
N GLU A 347 52.81 -30.35 4.79
CA GLU A 347 53.13 -29.34 5.81
C GLU A 347 51.85 -28.75 6.41
N ALA A 348 50.92 -28.28 5.57
CA ALA A 348 49.62 -27.79 6.02
C ALA A 348 48.83 -28.87 6.78
N GLN A 349 48.84 -30.11 6.26
CA GLN A 349 48.16 -31.23 6.92
C GLN A 349 48.70 -31.48 8.33
N LYS A 350 50.03 -31.49 8.52
CA LYS A 350 50.64 -31.64 9.85
C LYS A 350 50.32 -30.46 10.76
N LEU A 351 50.46 -29.24 10.25
CA LEU A 351 50.25 -28.01 11.00
C LEU A 351 48.81 -27.92 11.56
N PHE A 352 47.80 -28.21 10.75
CA PHE A 352 46.40 -28.05 11.17
C PHE A 352 45.84 -29.28 11.91
N ASN A 353 46.31 -30.50 11.62
CA ASN A 353 45.78 -31.72 12.25
C ASN A 353 46.57 -32.20 13.48
N VAL A 354 47.89 -32.02 13.53
CA VAL A 354 48.76 -32.63 14.56
C VAL A 354 49.05 -31.64 15.69
N ASN A 355 49.38 -30.39 15.37
CA ASN A 355 49.68 -29.37 16.39
C ASN A 355 48.45 -28.90 17.19
N SER A 356 47.24 -29.33 16.82
CA SER A 356 46.01 -29.10 17.58
C SER A 356 45.73 -30.17 18.66
N HIS A 357 46.52 -31.26 18.70
CA HIS A 357 46.34 -32.41 19.61
C HIS A 357 47.51 -32.64 20.58
N SER A 358 48.56 -31.82 20.57
CA SER A 358 49.67 -31.96 21.53
C SER A 358 49.26 -31.41 22.91
N ILE A 359 49.28 -32.29 23.90
CA ILE A 359 48.97 -32.01 25.32
C ILE A 359 50.21 -31.50 26.08
N ASP A 360 51.41 -31.66 25.50
CA ASP A 360 52.65 -31.72 26.31
C ASP A 360 53.51 -30.45 26.36
N ASP A 361 53.12 -29.31 25.78
CA ASP A 361 53.83 -28.06 26.08
C ASP A 361 53.03 -26.81 25.69
N LEU A 362 52.51 -26.09 26.68
CA LEU A 362 51.78 -24.83 26.48
C LEU A 362 52.71 -23.64 26.19
N GLU A 363 54.02 -23.77 26.49
CA GLU A 363 55.03 -22.71 26.36
C GLU A 363 56.00 -22.90 25.19
N ALA A 364 56.03 -24.06 24.54
CA ALA A 364 56.86 -24.25 23.36
C ALA A 364 56.25 -23.50 22.16
N GLU A 365 57.03 -22.66 21.48
CA GLU A 365 56.75 -22.19 20.12
C GLU A 365 56.78 -23.39 19.15
N LEU A 366 55.75 -24.24 19.21
CA LEU A 366 55.58 -25.41 18.34
C LEU A 366 55.28 -25.02 16.88
N ASN A 367 55.12 -23.71 16.62
CA ASN A 367 54.75 -23.17 15.34
C ASN A 367 55.80 -22.16 14.89
N GLY A 368 56.75 -22.60 14.07
CA GLY A 368 57.75 -21.72 13.44
C GLY A 368 57.20 -20.78 12.36
N LYS A 369 55.88 -20.55 12.32
CA LYS A 369 55.18 -19.70 11.35
C LYS A 369 54.46 -18.57 12.04
N ASN A 370 54.57 -17.37 11.48
CA ASN A 370 53.80 -16.22 11.94
C ASN A 370 52.32 -16.33 11.50
N LYS A 371 51.48 -15.41 11.99
CA LYS A 371 50.04 -15.40 11.67
C LYS A 371 49.76 -15.23 10.18
N GLU A 372 50.59 -14.48 9.44
CA GLU A 372 50.45 -14.25 8.00
C GLU A 372 50.69 -15.54 7.21
N ASP A 373 51.74 -16.28 7.57
CA ASP A 373 52.11 -17.55 6.96
C ASP A 373 51.03 -18.61 7.19
N ILE A 374 50.45 -18.65 8.39
CA ILE A 374 49.36 -19.57 8.74
C ILE A 374 48.12 -19.30 7.88
N ILE A 375 47.70 -18.03 7.75
CA ILE A 375 46.55 -17.65 6.93
C ILE A 375 46.82 -17.88 5.43
N LYS A 376 48.05 -17.62 4.98
CA LYS A 376 48.45 -17.91 3.59
C LYS A 376 48.34 -19.39 3.28
N LEU A 377 48.88 -20.26 4.13
CA LEU A 377 48.75 -21.72 3.98
C LEU A 377 47.29 -22.18 3.93
N MET A 378 46.46 -21.66 4.84
CA MET A 378 45.03 -21.95 4.82
C MET A 378 44.40 -21.52 3.49
N LYS A 379 44.68 -20.29 3.03
CA LYS A 379 44.17 -19.77 1.76
C LYS A 379 44.59 -20.64 0.57
N ASP A 380 45.84 -21.06 0.52
CA ASP A 380 46.36 -21.91 -0.54
C ASP A 380 45.65 -23.28 -0.57
N CYS A 381 45.32 -23.86 0.60
CA CYS A 381 44.48 -25.06 0.66
C CYS A 381 43.08 -24.80 0.07
N PHE A 382 42.43 -23.67 0.36
CA PHE A 382 41.14 -23.35 -0.25
C PHE A 382 41.24 -23.11 -1.77
N ILE A 383 42.31 -22.46 -2.25
CA ILE A 383 42.56 -22.27 -3.69
C ILE A 383 42.69 -23.62 -4.40
N ASN A 384 43.49 -24.54 -3.85
CA ASN A 384 43.70 -25.87 -4.41
C ASN A 384 42.43 -26.71 -4.49
N ASN A 385 41.38 -26.36 -3.72
CA ASN A 385 40.07 -26.99 -3.75
C ASN A 385 39.02 -26.18 -4.52
N ASN A 386 39.44 -25.25 -5.40
CA ASN A 386 38.56 -24.35 -6.16
C ASN A 386 37.61 -23.51 -5.29
N ALA A 387 38.00 -23.24 -4.04
CA ALA A 387 37.19 -22.56 -3.02
C ALA A 387 37.78 -21.19 -2.62
N GLU A 388 38.52 -20.53 -3.52
CA GLU A 388 39.12 -19.22 -3.24
C GLU A 388 38.05 -18.17 -2.92
N THR A 389 36.95 -18.15 -3.67
CA THR A 389 35.83 -17.21 -3.45
C THR A 389 35.22 -17.38 -2.06
N HIS A 390 35.08 -18.62 -1.59
CA HIS A 390 34.59 -18.94 -0.25
C HIS A 390 35.51 -18.34 0.82
N PHE A 391 36.82 -18.62 0.74
CA PHE A 391 37.81 -18.07 1.66
C PHE A 391 37.77 -16.54 1.68
N LYS A 392 37.83 -15.88 0.51
CA LYS A 392 37.81 -14.41 0.40
C LYS A 392 36.56 -13.82 1.03
N THR A 393 35.40 -14.43 0.80
CA THR A 393 34.11 -13.95 1.30
C THR A 393 34.04 -14.08 2.83
N CYS A 394 34.35 -15.26 3.37
CA CYS A 394 34.32 -15.51 4.81
C CYS A 394 35.37 -14.67 5.56
N TRP A 395 36.59 -14.55 5.03
CA TRP A 395 37.67 -13.76 5.64
C TRP A 395 37.37 -12.25 5.63
N LYS A 396 36.70 -11.76 4.58
CA LYS A 396 36.26 -10.37 4.53
C LYS A 396 35.10 -10.11 5.50
N ALA A 397 34.15 -11.05 5.59
CA ALA A 397 33.00 -10.95 6.46
C ALA A 397 33.38 -11.01 7.94
N SER A 398 34.42 -11.78 8.31
CA SER A 398 34.86 -11.93 9.71
C SER A 398 35.45 -10.68 10.35
N LYS A 399 35.74 -9.64 9.55
CA LYS A 399 36.18 -8.33 10.05
C LYS A 399 35.02 -7.45 10.56
N LYS A 400 33.77 -7.79 10.21
CA LYS A 400 32.56 -7.11 10.65
C LYS A 400 31.97 -7.80 11.87
#